data_AF-A0AAC9J3T6-F1
#
_entry.id   AF-A0AAC9J3T6-F1
#
_cell.length_a   1.000
_cell.length_b   1.000
_cell.length_c   1.000
_cell.angle_alpha   90.00
_cell.angle_beta   90.00
_cell.angle_gamma   90.00
#
_symmetry.space_group_name_H-M   'P 1'
#
loop_
_entity.id
_entity.type
_entity.pdbx_description
1 polymer ?
#
loop_
_entity_poly.entity_id
_entity_poly.type
_entity_poly.pdbx_seq_one_letter_code
_entity_poly.pdbx_strand_id
1 'polypeptide(L)'
;MKKVVIAILIMLLLSACMSNTEENTKKENTDGTGSITFEETGITEDTLQKFPEYKTFKKNIDLQTYHAQMKDESNEKRVIVFLNDKQKEIYKSVYLKGTKRVKIIKLSEDEVMVNKVLS
;
A
#
# COMPACT_ATOMS: atom_id res chain seq x y z
N MET A 1 30.39 -38.24 -20.12
CA MET A 1 30.30 -38.37 -18.65
C MET A 1 31.32 -37.47 -17.99
N LYS A 2 30.88 -36.73 -16.97
CA LYS A 2 31.62 -36.22 -15.80
C LYS A 2 31.53 -34.69 -15.63
N LYS A 3 30.52 -34.35 -14.81
CA LYS A 3 30.54 -33.39 -13.71
C LYS A 3 30.62 -31.89 -14.07
N VAL A 4 29.44 -31.29 -14.06
CA VAL A 4 29.19 -29.88 -13.74
C VAL A 4 29.78 -29.57 -12.37
N VAL A 5 30.54 -28.48 -12.25
CA VAL A 5 30.93 -27.87 -10.97
C VAL A 5 30.59 -26.39 -11.04
N ILE A 6 29.51 -26.03 -10.37
CA ILE A 6 29.10 -24.66 -10.06
C ILE A 6 29.96 -24.22 -8.88
N ALA A 7 30.69 -23.11 -9.03
CA ALA A 7 31.39 -22.45 -7.92
C ALA A 7 30.85 -21.01 -7.81
N ILE A 8 29.93 -20.83 -6.86
CA ILE A 8 29.41 -19.53 -6.44
C ILE A 8 30.42 -18.95 -5.45
N LEU A 9 31.03 -17.82 -5.81
CA LEU A 9 31.98 -17.09 -4.97
C LEU A 9 31.30 -15.79 -4.52
N ILE A 10 30.55 -15.88 -3.43
CA ILE A 10 29.99 -14.72 -2.73
C ILE A 10 31.08 -14.21 -1.79
N MET A 11 31.71 -13.10 -2.16
CA MET A 11 32.60 -12.35 -1.27
C MET A 11 31.82 -11.14 -0.74
N LEU A 12 31.41 -11.26 0.53
CA LEU A 12 30.71 -10.25 1.31
C LEU A 12 31.61 -9.03 1.49
N LEU A 13 31.09 -7.87 1.09
CA LEU A 13 31.67 -6.57 1.38
C LEU A 13 30.66 -5.71 2.14
N LEU A 14 31.18 -5.15 3.24
CA LEU A 14 30.82 -3.87 3.89
C LEU A 14 29.84 -3.91 5.09
N SER A 15 30.48 -3.99 6.27
CA SER A 15 30.48 -3.06 7.40
C SER A 15 29.34 -2.05 7.64
N ALA A 16 29.11 -1.86 8.95
CA ALA A 16 28.63 -0.66 9.65
C ALA A 16 27.11 -0.40 9.60
N CYS A 17 26.38 -0.15 10.70
CA CYS A 17 26.77 0.51 11.95
C CYS A 17 26.21 -0.21 13.19
N MET A 18 26.99 -0.16 14.26
CA MET A 18 26.55 -0.43 15.63
C MET A 18 26.34 0.93 16.30
N SER A 19 25.12 1.20 16.74
CA SER A 19 24.81 2.30 17.67
C SER A 19 23.90 1.75 18.76
N ASN A 20 24.47 1.61 19.96
CA ASN A 20 23.74 1.28 21.17
C ASN A 20 22.77 2.41 21.55
N THR A 21 21.53 2.06 21.86
CA THR A 21 20.68 2.83 22.77
C THR A 21 19.90 1.81 23.61
N GLU A 22 20.06 1.94 24.92
CA GLU A 22 19.55 1.03 25.95
C GLU A 22 18.02 1.17 26.16
N GLU A 23 17.42 0.02 26.44
CA GLU A 23 16.16 -0.30 27.14
C GLU A 23 15.04 0.77 27.30
N ASN A 24 13.84 0.42 26.79
CA ASN A 24 12.71 0.14 27.71
C ASN A 24 11.65 -0.81 27.10
N THR A 25 11.46 -1.89 27.84
CA THR A 25 10.47 -2.99 27.83
C THR A 25 9.05 -2.78 27.27
N LYS A 26 8.68 -3.73 26.38
CA LYS A 26 7.45 -4.58 26.35
C LYS A 26 6.09 -3.95 25.98
N LYS A 27 5.63 -4.28 24.76
CA LYS A 27 4.54 -5.25 24.55
C LYS A 27 4.54 -5.79 23.12
N GLU A 28 4.81 -7.08 23.04
CA GLU A 28 4.69 -7.96 21.89
C GLU A 28 3.21 -8.23 21.63
N ASN A 29 2.77 -8.04 20.38
CA ASN A 29 1.90 -8.99 19.71
C ASN A 29 2.27 -8.96 18.22
N THR A 30 2.83 -10.08 17.83
CA THR A 30 3.21 -10.52 16.49
C THR A 30 2.04 -10.40 15.52
N ASP A 31 2.27 -9.73 14.39
CA ASP A 31 1.86 -10.32 13.13
C ASP A 31 2.98 -10.11 12.10
N GLY A 32 3.49 -11.22 11.60
CA GLY A 32 4.62 -11.24 10.68
C GLY A 32 4.16 -10.77 9.32
N THR A 33 4.45 -9.52 8.98
CA THR A 33 4.38 -9.06 7.59
C THR A 33 5.79 -8.73 7.15
N GLY A 34 6.29 -9.57 6.22
CA GLY A 34 7.58 -9.37 5.58
C GLY A 34 7.70 -7.94 5.09
N SER A 35 8.89 -7.36 5.24
CA SER A 35 9.19 -6.00 4.83
C SER A 35 9.06 -5.88 3.31
N ILE A 36 7.84 -5.58 2.86
CA ILE A 36 7.58 -5.12 1.50
C ILE A 36 8.02 -3.65 1.49
N THR A 37 9.00 -3.32 0.64
CA THR A 37 9.43 -1.95 0.42
C THR A 37 8.30 -1.22 -0.32
N PHE A 38 7.37 -0.64 0.43
CA PHE A 38 6.36 0.25 -0.12
C PHE A 38 7.04 1.56 -0.53
N GLU A 39 6.75 2.04 -1.72
CA GLU A 39 7.22 3.37 -2.15
C GLU A 39 6.79 4.45 -1.14
N GLU A 40 7.55 5.54 -1.03
CA GLU A 40 7.39 6.63 -0.04
C GLU A 40 5.99 7.31 -0.01
N THR A 41 5.08 6.91 -0.91
CA THR A 41 3.71 7.45 -1.05
C THR A 41 2.62 6.49 -0.53
N GLY A 42 3.00 5.40 0.13
CA GLY A 42 2.07 4.52 0.84
C GLY A 42 1.32 5.26 1.95
N ILE A 43 0.01 5.03 2.06
CA ILE A 43 -0.84 5.64 3.10
C ILE A 43 -1.51 4.56 3.96
N THR A 44 -1.53 4.78 5.27
CA THR A 44 -2.07 3.84 6.25
C THR A 44 -3.61 3.86 6.29
N GLU A 45 -4.21 2.79 6.83
CA GLU A 45 -5.67 2.78 7.06
C GLU A 45 -6.12 3.93 7.98
N ASP A 46 -5.34 4.29 9.00
CA ASP A 46 -5.62 5.44 9.87
C ASP A 46 -5.68 6.77 9.11
N THR A 47 -4.90 6.89 8.04
CA THR A 47 -4.95 8.05 7.14
C THR A 47 -6.22 7.99 6.29
N LEU A 48 -6.54 6.81 5.75
CA LEU A 48 -7.77 6.61 4.98
C LEU A 48 -9.03 6.94 5.79
N GLN A 49 -9.09 6.58 7.08
CA GLN A 49 -10.23 6.83 7.96
C GLN A 49 -10.61 8.32 8.07
N LYS A 50 -9.66 9.22 7.83
CA LYS A 50 -9.87 10.68 7.86
C LYS A 50 -10.55 11.19 6.58
N PHE A 51 -10.64 10.38 5.54
CA PHE A 51 -11.22 10.78 4.27
C PHE A 51 -12.74 10.54 4.24
N PRO A 52 -13.53 11.48 3.67
CA PRO A 52 -14.98 11.33 3.60
C PRO A 52 -15.41 10.09 2.83
N GLU A 53 -14.60 9.63 1.87
CA GLU A 53 -14.83 8.44 1.07
C GLU A 53 -14.44 7.11 1.75
N TYR A 54 -13.85 7.11 2.96
CA TYR A 54 -13.42 5.90 3.67
C TYR A 54 -14.50 4.82 3.78
N LYS A 55 -15.73 5.21 4.15
CA LYS A 55 -16.85 4.27 4.26
C LYS A 55 -17.14 3.56 2.93
N THR A 56 -16.89 4.24 1.81
CA THR A 56 -17.03 3.64 0.48
C THR A 56 -15.88 2.68 0.20
N PHE A 57 -14.66 2.98 0.62
CA PHE A 57 -13.53 2.05 0.50
C PHE A 57 -13.80 0.76 1.29
N LYS A 58 -14.07 0.88 2.59
CA LYS A 58 -14.33 -0.25 3.49
C LYS A 58 -15.47 -1.17 3.02
N LYS A 59 -16.44 -0.63 2.27
CA LYS A 59 -17.57 -1.40 1.73
C LYS A 59 -17.21 -2.18 0.45
N ASN A 60 -16.29 -1.67 -0.38
CA ASN A 60 -16.07 -2.18 -1.74
C ASN A 60 -14.66 -2.75 -1.97
N ILE A 61 -13.74 -2.50 -1.06
CA ILE A 61 -12.33 -2.90 -1.16
C ILE A 61 -11.96 -3.60 0.15
N ASP A 62 -11.32 -4.76 0.04
CA ASP A 62 -10.71 -5.43 1.18
C ASP A 62 -9.41 -4.73 1.58
N LEU A 63 -9.52 -3.80 2.55
CA LEU A 63 -8.41 -2.97 3.01
C LEU A 63 -7.35 -3.73 3.82
N GLN A 64 -7.58 -5.02 4.14
CA GLN A 64 -6.57 -5.88 4.76
C GLN A 64 -5.69 -6.56 3.71
N THR A 65 -6.24 -6.80 2.51
CA THR A 65 -5.53 -7.45 1.39
C THR A 65 -4.82 -6.43 0.49
N TYR A 66 -5.35 -5.21 0.36
CA TYR A 66 -4.81 -4.20 -0.56
C TYR A 66 -4.24 -2.99 0.16
N HIS A 67 -3.03 -2.60 -0.25
CA HIS A 67 -2.30 -1.46 0.29
C HIS A 67 -2.64 -0.19 -0.49
N ALA A 68 -2.92 0.91 0.19
CA ALA A 68 -3.25 2.17 -0.45
C ALA A 68 -1.99 3.01 -0.73
N GLN A 69 -1.93 3.60 -1.92
CA GLN A 69 -0.90 4.54 -2.33
C GLN A 69 -1.54 5.81 -2.86
N MET A 70 -1.11 6.96 -2.32
CA MET A 70 -1.56 8.27 -2.81
C MET A 70 -0.87 8.58 -4.14
N LYS A 71 -1.64 8.79 -5.21
CA LYS A 71 -1.09 9.19 -6.54
C LYS A 71 -1.28 10.67 -6.81
N ASP A 72 -2.35 11.28 -6.30
CA ASP A 72 -2.62 12.71 -6.44
C ASP A 72 -3.45 13.19 -5.25
N GLU A 73 -3.09 14.33 -4.70
CA GLU A 73 -3.83 15.03 -3.66
C GLU A 73 -3.74 16.54 -3.96
N SER A 74 -4.79 17.08 -4.54
CA SER A 74 -4.90 18.49 -4.92
C SER A 74 -6.16 19.12 -4.32
N ASN A 75 -6.32 20.43 -4.47
CA ASN A 75 -7.53 21.11 -3.99
C ASN A 75 -8.82 20.64 -4.68
N GLU A 76 -8.70 20.08 -5.89
CA GLU A 76 -9.85 19.65 -6.69
C GLU A 76 -10.19 18.18 -6.48
N LYS A 77 -9.17 17.33 -6.40
CA LYS A 77 -9.35 15.87 -6.41
C LYS A 77 -8.29 15.13 -5.60
N ARG A 78 -8.63 13.91 -5.21
CA ARG A 78 -7.73 12.91 -4.65
C ARG A 78 -7.77 11.65 -5.49
N VAL A 79 -6.60 11.10 -5.80
CA VAL A 79 -6.45 9.82 -6.51
C VAL A 79 -5.64 8.88 -5.63
N ILE A 80 -6.25 7.75 -5.26
CA ILE A 80 -5.61 6.67 -4.50
C ILE A 80 -5.68 5.42 -5.36
N VAL A 81 -4.57 4.69 -5.45
CA VAL A 81 -4.58 3.33 -5.99
C VAL A 81 -4.41 2.32 -4.86
N PHE A 82 -5.01 1.15 -5.03
CA PHE A 82 -4.92 0.05 -4.09
C PHE A 82 -4.19 -1.10 -4.77
N LEU A 83 -3.04 -1.49 -4.21
CA LEU A 83 -2.15 -2.49 -4.76
C LEU A 83 -2.24 -3.78 -3.96
N ASN A 84 -2.03 -4.92 -4.61
CA ASN A 84 -1.81 -6.18 -3.90
C ASN A 84 -0.35 -6.31 -3.42
N ASP A 85 -0.04 -7.40 -2.71
CA ASP A 85 1.32 -7.68 -2.21
C ASP A 85 2.38 -7.82 -3.32
N LYS A 86 1.97 -7.97 -4.58
CA LYS A 86 2.85 -8.01 -5.76
C LYS A 86 3.03 -6.62 -6.39
N GLN A 87 2.66 -5.54 -5.70
CA GLN A 87 2.69 -4.15 -6.20
C GLN A 87 1.90 -3.93 -7.49
N LYS A 88 0.89 -4.78 -7.76
CA LYS A 88 -0.01 -4.59 -8.90
C LYS A 88 -1.19 -3.73 -8.48
N GLU A 89 -1.44 -2.63 -9.19
CA GLU A 89 -2.63 -1.80 -8.99
C GLU A 89 -3.90 -2.60 -9.34
N ILE A 90 -4.79 -2.80 -8.37
CA ILE A 90 -6.04 -3.56 -8.51
C ILE A 90 -7.24 -2.62 -8.57
N TYR A 91 -7.25 -1.58 -7.73
CA TYR A 91 -8.29 -0.57 -7.73
C TYR A 91 -7.71 0.82 -7.87
N LYS A 92 -8.49 1.71 -8.48
CA LYS A 92 -8.26 3.15 -8.48
C LYS A 92 -9.48 3.86 -7.95
N SER A 93 -9.28 4.73 -6.97
CA SER A 93 -10.26 5.69 -6.50
C SER A 93 -9.95 7.08 -7.03
N VAL A 94 -11.00 7.78 -7.45
CA VAL A 94 -10.96 9.22 -7.72
C VAL A 94 -12.06 9.88 -6.90
N TYR A 95 -11.67 10.77 -6.00
CA TYR A 95 -12.58 11.60 -5.22
C TYR A 95 -12.52 13.05 -5.73
N LEU A 96 -13.64 13.56 -6.22
CA LEU A 96 -13.80 14.96 -6.62
C LEU A 96 -14.34 15.74 -5.42
N LYS A 97 -13.52 16.63 -4.85
CA LYS A 97 -13.81 17.34 -3.60
C LYS A 97 -14.98 18.32 -3.74
N GLY A 98 -15.01 19.07 -4.85
CA GLY A 98 -16.06 20.06 -5.11
C GLY A 98 -17.47 19.48 -5.16
N THR A 99 -17.63 18.29 -5.75
CA THR A 99 -18.94 17.62 -5.83
C THR A 99 -19.10 16.48 -4.81
N LYS A 100 -18.12 16.29 -3.92
CA LYS A 100 -18.01 15.14 -3.02
C LYS A 100 -18.29 13.79 -3.70
N ARG A 101 -17.84 13.62 -4.95
CA ARG A 101 -18.14 12.42 -5.75
C ARG A 101 -16.98 11.45 -5.65
N VAL A 102 -17.28 10.20 -5.34
CA VAL A 102 -16.30 9.10 -5.35
C VAL A 102 -16.58 8.18 -6.53
N LYS A 103 -15.52 7.85 -7.26
CA LYS A 103 -15.52 6.80 -8.28
C LYS A 103 -14.47 5.74 -7.90
N ILE A 104 -14.86 4.47 -7.89
CA ILE A 104 -13.96 3.33 -7.70
C ILE A 104 -14.01 2.47 -8.96
N ILE A 105 -12.83 2.16 -9.49
CA ILE A 105 -12.65 1.38 -10.71
C ILE A 105 -11.79 0.17 -10.36
N LYS A 106 -12.22 -1.03 -10.76
CA LYS A 106 -11.42 -2.25 -10.71
C LYS A 106 -10.61 -2.33 -12.00
N LEU A 107 -9.29 -2.16 -11.88
CA LEU A 107 -8.39 -1.96 -13.04
C LEU A 107 -8.17 -3.23 -13.87
N SER A 108 -8.31 -4.41 -13.28
CA SER A 108 -8.13 -5.67 -14.01
C SER A 108 -9.22 -5.94 -15.05
N GLU A 109 -10.39 -5.32 -14.87
CA GLU A 109 -11.61 -5.56 -15.65
C GLU A 109 -12.15 -4.27 -16.27
N ASP A 110 -11.45 -3.14 -16.08
CA ASP A 110 -11.90 -1.80 -16.43
C ASP A 110 -13.34 -1.47 -15.97
N GLU A 111 -13.77 -2.09 -14.86
CA GLU A 111 -15.14 -2.01 -14.37
C GLU A 111 -15.32 -0.90 -13.34
N VAL A 112 -16.37 -0.09 -13.51
CA VAL A 112 -16.75 0.94 -12.53
C VAL A 112 -17.62 0.32 -11.43
N MET A 113 -16.99 0.00 -10.29
CA MET A 113 -17.66 -0.56 -9.11
C MET A 113 -18.56 0.47 -8.41
N VAL A 114 -18.11 1.72 -8.35
CA VAL A 114 -18.82 2.80 -7.66
C VAL A 114 -18.70 4.09 -8.45
N ASN A 115 -19.81 4.82 -8.56
CA ASN A 115 -19.82 6.21 -9.03
C ASN A 115 -20.98 6.95 -8.37
N LYS A 116 -20.73 7.67 -7.28
CA LYS A 116 -21.79 8.36 -6.52
C LYS A 116 -21.31 9.60 -5.80
N VAL A 117 -22.24 10.49 -5.49
CA VAL A 117 -22.04 11.61 -4.58
C VAL A 117 -22.16 11.12 -3.14
N LEU A 118 -21.25 11.55 -2.27
CA LEU A 118 -21.31 11.30 -0.83
C LEU A 118 -22.25 12.31 -0.18
N SER A 119 -23.23 11.79 0.55
CA SER A 119 -24.16 12.53 1.41
C SER A 119 -23.55 12.80 2.77
#